data_AF-A0A2M7UFU2-F1
#
_entry.id   AF-A0A2M7UFU2-F1
#
_cell.length_a   1.000
_cell.length_b   1.000
_cell.length_c   1.000
_cell.angle_alpha   90.00
_cell.angle_beta   90.00
_cell.angle_gamma   90.00
#
_symmetry.space_group_name_H-M   'P 1'
#
loop_
_entity.id
_entity.type
_entity.pdbx_description
1 polymer ?
#
loop_
_entity_poly.entity_id
_entity_poly.type
_entity_poly.pdbx_seq_one_letter_code
_entity_poly.pdbx_strand_id
1 'polypeptide(L)' 'MGKIRILLSSRPKLLSEVISNLISRQPDMKIIGEIIDPLQLLTTAKATLADAVIITPLKAN' A
#
# COMPACT_ATOMS: atom_id res chain seq x y z
N MET A 1 18.89 -1.41 -10.40
CA MET A 1 17.99 -0.49 -9.66
C MET A 1 17.08 -1.33 -8.76
N GLY A 2 16.80 -0.87 -7.54
CA GLY A 2 15.91 -1.58 -6.61
C GLY A 2 14.43 -1.44 -7.00
N LYS A 3 13.58 -2.36 -6.56
CA LYS A 3 12.13 -2.24 -6.74
C LYS A 3 11.55 -1.20 -5.77
N ILE A 4 10.62 -0.39 -6.25
CA ILE A 4 9.80 0.54 -5.46
C ILE A 4 8.92 -0.28 -4.51
N ARG A 5 9.08 -0.07 -3.21
CA ARG A 5 8.35 -0.77 -2.14
C ARG A 5 7.10 -0.01 -1.77
N ILE A 6 5.96 -0.64 -1.96
CA ILE A 6 4.65 -0.03 -1.77
C ILE A 6 3.97 -0.63 -0.55
N LEU A 7 3.47 0.23 0.34
CA LEU A 7 2.47 -0.14 1.34
C LEU A 7 1.07 0.24 0.86
N LEU A 8 0.11 -0.64 1.09
CA LEU A 8 -1.29 -0.40 0.80
C LEU A 8 -2.07 -0.14 2.08
N SER A 9 -2.97 0.84 2.02
CA SER A 9 -4.04 1.04 2.99
C SER A 9 -5.33 1.27 2.22
N SER A 10 -6.00 0.15 1.91
CA SER A 10 -7.16 0.16 1.01
C SER A 10 -8.42 -0.34 1.72
N ARG A 11 -9.53 0.36 1.55
CA ARG A 11 -10.88 -0.08 1.89
C ARG A 11 -11.84 0.36 0.77
N PRO A 12 -12.77 -0.50 0.30
CA PRO A 12 -13.01 -1.90 0.70
C PRO A 12 -12.00 -2.90 0.09
N LYS A 13 -11.98 -4.15 0.59
CA LYS A 13 -11.01 -5.19 0.18
C LYS A 13 -10.96 -5.47 -1.32
N LEU A 14 -12.10 -5.36 -2.02
CA LEU A 14 -12.17 -5.45 -3.48
C LEU A 14 -11.20 -4.47 -4.17
N LEU A 15 -11.09 -3.25 -3.65
CA LEU A 15 -10.19 -2.24 -4.20
C LEU A 15 -8.71 -2.59 -3.93
N SER A 16 -8.41 -3.23 -2.81
CA SER A 16 -7.06 -3.75 -2.54
C SER A 16 -6.62 -4.78 -3.60
N GLU A 17 -7.50 -5.70 -3.99
CA GLU A 17 -7.19 -6.70 -5.01
C GLU A 17 -6.95 -6.07 -6.39
N VAL A 18 -7.77 -5.07 -6.75
CA VAL A 18 -7.59 -4.31 -7.99
C VAL A 18 -6.23 -3.60 -8.00
N ILE A 19 -5.89 -2.87 -6.93
CA ILE A 19 -4.61 -2.17 -6.80
C ILE A 19 -3.45 -3.18 -6.83
N SER A 20 -3.59 -4.31 -6.14
CA SER A 20 -2.57 -5.36 -6.09
C SER A 20 -2.29 -5.97 -7.46
N ASN A 21 -3.35 -6.21 -8.25
CA ASN A 21 -3.24 -6.72 -9.61
C ASN A 21 -2.64 -5.69 -10.59
N LEU A 22 -2.83 -4.40 -10.35
CA LEU A 22 -2.20 -3.35 -11.15
C LEU A 22 -0.70 -3.25 -10.86
N ILE A 23 -0.31 -3.29 -9.58
CA ILE A 23 1.09 -3.20 -9.15
C ILE A 23 1.89 -4.45 -9.54
N SER A 24 1.29 -5.64 -9.47
CA SER A 24 1.98 -6.89 -9.85
C SER A 24 2.43 -6.93 -11.31
N ARG A 25 1.83 -6.10 -12.18
CA ARG A 25 2.17 -5.95 -13.60
C ARG A 25 3.31 -4.95 -13.83
N GLN A 26 3.72 -4.19 -12.82
CA GLN A 26 4.83 -3.24 -12.92
C GLN A 26 6.15 -3.93 -12.52
N PRO A 27 7.13 -4.04 -13.42
CA PRO A 27 8.35 -4.84 -13.17
C PRO A 27 9.24 -4.25 -12.07
N ASP A 28 9.15 -2.95 -11.86
CA ASP A 28 9.93 -2.13 -10.93
C ASP A 28 9.23 -1.90 -9.58
N MET A 29 8.03 -2.44 -9.36
CA MET A 29 7.29 -2.28 -8.11
C MET A 29 7.14 -3.58 -7.33
N LYS A 30 6.94 -3.46 -6.01
CA LYS A 30 6.60 -4.57 -5.11
C LYS A 30 5.75 -4.08 -3.93
N ILE A 31 4.64 -4.76 -3.68
CA ILE A 31 3.88 -4.59 -2.44
C ILE A 31 4.63 -5.28 -1.31
N ILE A 32 4.90 -4.53 -0.25
CA ILE A 32 5.59 -5.03 0.96
C ILE A 32 4.64 -5.25 2.14
N GLY A 33 3.40 -4.80 2.03
CA GLY A 33 2.35 -5.05 3.02
C GLY A 33 1.07 -4.29 2.73
N GLU A 34 0.00 -4.75 3.37
CA GLU A 34 -1.29 -4.06 3.42
C GLU A 34 -1.66 -3.84 4.88
N ILE A 35 -1.95 -2.58 5.23
CA ILE A 35 -2.18 -2.15 6.61
C ILE A 35 -3.39 -1.24 6.64
N ILE A 36 -4.39 -1.67 7.40
CA ILE A 36 -5.68 -1.02 7.43
C ILE A 36 -5.73 0.03 8.55
N ASP A 37 -5.04 -0.21 9.66
CA ASP A 37 -5.01 0.71 10.79
C ASP A 37 -4.05 1.90 10.51
N PRO A 38 -4.51 3.16 10.62
CA PRO A 38 -3.67 4.32 10.32
C PRO A 38 -2.42 4.46 11.21
N LEU A 39 -2.50 4.10 12.49
CA LEU A 39 -1.36 4.20 13.41
C LEU A 39 -0.33 3.12 13.13
N GLN A 40 -0.78 1.90 12.83
CA GLN A 40 0.06 0.81 12.36
C GLN A 40 0.70 1.15 11.01
N LEU A 41 -0.03 1.83 10.11
CA LEU A 41 0.50 2.26 8.81
C LEU A 41 1.66 3.24 8.97
N LEU A 42 1.51 4.24 9.84
CA LEU A 42 2.56 5.22 10.13
C LEU A 42 3.84 4.57 10.68
N THR A 43 3.67 3.69 11.69
CA THR A 43 4.80 3.01 12.31
C THR A 43 5.48 2.04 11.34
N THR A 44 4.71 1.31 10.54
CA THR A 44 5.25 0.32 9.59
C THR A 44 5.89 0.97 8.37
N ALA A 45 5.36 2.09 7.86
CA ALA A 45 5.98 2.83 6.77
C ALA A 45 7.40 3.27 7.13
N LYS A 46 7.58 3.77 8.36
CA LYS A 46 8.90 4.13 8.89
C LYS A 46 9.81 2.91 9.06
N ALA A 47 9.30 1.81 9.62
CA ALA A 47 10.10 0.61 9.90
C ALA A 47 10.53 -0.16 8.64
N THR A 48 9.66 -0.21 7.63
CA THR A 48 9.91 -0.97 6.38
C THR A 48 10.61 -0.16 5.30
N LEU A 49 10.83 1.14 5.57
CA LEU A 49 11.37 2.11 4.62
C LEU A 49 10.56 2.11 3.32
N ALA A 50 9.23 2.08 3.39
CA ALA A 50 8.39 2.10 2.20
C ALA A 50 8.72 3.33 1.33
N ASP A 51 8.81 3.12 0.01
CA ASP A 51 9.11 4.20 -0.94
C ASP A 51 7.84 4.98 -1.31
N ALA A 52 6.68 4.31 -1.24
CA ALA A 52 5.36 4.93 -1.42
C ALA A 52 4.29 4.24 -0.58
N VAL A 53 3.23 4.99 -0.25
CA VAL A 53 2.03 4.50 0.42
C VAL A 53 0.80 4.87 -0.40
N ILE A 54 -0.03 3.89 -0.73
CA ILE A 54 -1.31 4.12 -1.42
C ILE A 54 -2.41 4.04 -0.37
N ILE A 55 -3.13 5.15 -0.16
CA ILE A 55 -4.22 5.25 0.80
C ILE A 55 -5.50 5.53 0.03
N THR A 56 -6.52 4.70 0.22
CA THR A 56 -7.86 4.97 -0.30
C THR A 56 -8.66 5.71 0.76
N PRO A 57 -9.16 6.93 0.49
CA PRO A 57 -9.91 7.68 1.49
C PRO A 57 -11.20 6.95 1.86
N LEU A 58 -11.44 6.77 3.15
CA LEU A 58 -12.79 6.58 3.66
C LEU A 58 -13.55 7.89 3.41
N LYS A 59 -14.79 7.83 2.92
CA LYS A 59 -15.66 9.02 2.92
C LYS A 59 -15.65 9.60 4.32
N ALA A 60 -15.20 10.86 4.44
CA ALA A 60 -15.49 11.67 5.60
C ALA A 60 -17.01 11.86 5.60
N ASN A 61 -17.70 11.22 6.54
CA ASN A 61 -19.07 11.58 6.88
C ASN A 61 -19.04 12.79 7.80
#